data_AF-A0A9E1IH28-F1
#
_entry.id   AF-A0A9E1IH28-F1
#
_cell.length_a   1.000
_cell.length_b   1.000
_cell.length_c   1.000
_cell.angle_alpha   90.00
_cell.angle_beta   90.00
_cell.angle_gamma   90.00
#
_symmetry.space_group_name_H-M   'P 1'
#
loop_
_entity.id
_entity.type
_entity.pdbx_description
1 polymer ?
#
loop_
_entity_poly.entity_id
_entity_poly.type
_entity_poly.pdbx_seq_one_letter_code
_entity_poly.pdbx_strand_id
1 'polypeptide(L)' 'MPGRGCHAARHGLGLALYKQTGDLRLVAAQLGHRDLRSTMLYTMPLPEDVDAALDATW' A
#
# COMPACT_ATOMS: atom_id res chain seq x y z
N MET A 1 -20.38 -9.79 -12.77
CA MET A 1 -20.52 -8.90 -11.58
C MET A 1 -19.75 -7.61 -11.85
N PRO A 2 -20.43 -6.49 -12.14
CA PRO A 2 -19.75 -5.22 -12.34
C PRO A 2 -19.29 -4.70 -10.97
N GLY A 3 -17.98 -4.50 -10.78
CA GLY A 3 -17.43 -4.00 -9.51
C GLY A 3 -16.00 -4.46 -9.19
N ARG A 4 -15.55 -5.61 -9.73
CA ARG A 4 -14.19 -6.12 -9.46
C ARG A 4 -13.08 -5.33 -10.15
N GLY A 5 -13.32 -4.80 -11.36
CA GLY A 5 -12.30 -4.11 -12.16
C GLY A 5 -11.83 -2.77 -11.58
N CYS A 6 -12.77 -1.87 -11.25
CA CYS A 6 -12.42 -0.55 -10.70
C CYS A 6 -11.76 -0.65 -9.32
N HIS A 7 -12.23 -1.57 -8.48
CA HIS A 7 -11.63 -1.82 -7.17
C HIS A 7 -10.23 -2.45 -7.31
N ALA A 8 -10.04 -3.43 -8.19
CA ALA A 8 -8.72 -4.01 -8.46
C ALA A 8 -7.73 -3.00 -9.05
N ALA A 9 -8.18 -2.11 -9.95
CA ALA A 9 -7.34 -1.04 -10.49
C ALA A 9 -6.92 -0.04 -9.41
N ARG A 10 -7.86 0.35 -8.53
CA ARG A 10 -7.57 1.18 -7.35
C ARG A 10 -6.54 0.51 -6.43
N HIS A 11 -6.67 -0.80 -6.23
CA HIS A 11 -5.70 -1.59 -5.46
C HIS A 11 -4.31 -1.59 -6.10
N GLY A 12 -4.22 -1.85 -7.42
CA GLY A 12 -2.96 -1.83 -8.16
C GLY A 12 -2.27 -0.47 -8.12
N LEU A 13 -3.04 0.62 -8.27
CA LEU A 13 -2.52 1.99 -8.18
C LEU A 13 -1.95 2.29 -6.79
N GLY A 14 -2.69 1.98 -5.72
CA GLY A 14 -2.25 2.23 -4.35
C GLY A 14 -0.97 1.48 -4.00
N LEU A 15 -0.89 0.22 -4.41
CA LEU A 15 0.31 -0.61 -4.20
C LEU A 15 1.52 -0.11 -5.00
N ALA A 16 1.34 0.28 -6.26
CA ALA A 16 2.42 0.78 -7.09
C ALA A 16 3.01 2.10 -6.54
N LEU A 17 2.15 3.02 -6.10
CA LEU A 17 2.57 4.27 -5.48
C LEU A 17 3.30 4.03 -4.15
N TYR A 18 2.82 3.09 -3.34
CA TYR A 18 3.50 2.70 -2.11
C TYR A 18 4.91 2.15 -2.38
N LYS A 19 5.04 1.22 -3.35
CA LYS A 19 6.34 0.64 -3.71
C LYS A 19 7.36 1.67 -4.19
N GLN A 20 6.92 2.75 -4.84
CA GLN A 20 7.81 3.80 -5.32
C GLN A 20 8.23 4.79 -4.24
N THR A 21 7.36 5.06 -3.27
CA THR A 21 7.54 6.18 -2.33
C THR A 21 7.82 5.76 -0.90
N GLY A 22 7.39 4.56 -0.51
CA GLY A 22 7.35 4.13 0.89
C GLY A 22 6.40 4.94 1.78
N ASP A 23 5.68 5.94 1.24
CA ASP A 23 4.88 6.88 2.02
C ASP A 23 3.38 6.56 1.90
N LEU A 24 2.85 5.97 2.98
CA LEU A 24 1.44 5.63 3.08
C LEU A 24 0.50 6.85 3.08
N ARG A 25 0.98 8.03 3.51
CA ARG A 25 0.19 9.26 3.50
C ARG A 25 -0.02 9.79 2.08
N LEU A 26 0.98 9.64 1.20
CA LEU A 26 0.83 9.96 -0.22
C LEU A 26 -0.20 9.04 -0.88
N VAL A 27 -0.16 7.75 -0.58
CA VAL A 27 -1.15 6.77 -1.06
C VAL A 27 -2.56 7.14 -0.58
N ALA A 28 -2.70 7.48 0.71
CA ALA A 28 -4.00 7.90 1.26
C ALA A 28 -4.53 9.18 0.60
N ALA A 29 -3.67 10.18 0.39
CA ALA A 29 -4.04 11.41 -0.29
C ALA A 29 -4.48 11.17 -1.74
N GLN A 30 -3.73 10.35 -2.50
CA GLN A 30 -4.07 9.97 -3.88
C GLN A 30 -5.40 9.23 -3.97
N LEU A 31 -5.70 8.39 -2.98
CA LEU A 31 -6.95 7.62 -2.93
C LEU A 31 -8.12 8.42 -2.32
N GLY A 32 -7.88 9.61 -1.76
CA GLY A 32 -8.90 10.39 -1.06
C GLY A 32 -9.34 9.75 0.27
N HIS A 33 -8.46 8.97 0.91
CA HIS A 33 -8.73 8.37 2.21
C HIS A 33 -8.49 9.38 3.32
N ARG A 34 -9.51 9.58 4.15
CA ARG A 34 -9.44 10.48 5.32
C ARG A 34 -8.85 9.78 6.56
N ASP A 35 -8.82 8.45 6.56
CA ASP A 35 -8.24 7.60 7.60
C ASP A 35 -7.26 6.59 6.97
N LEU A 36 -6.05 6.54 7.52
CA LEU A 36 -4.99 5.62 7.09
C LEU A 36 -5.36 4.15 7.30
N ARG A 37 -6.28 3.80 8.21
CA ARG A 37 -6.71 2.42 8.45
C ARG A 37 -7.18 1.72 7.18
N SER A 38 -7.91 2.44 6.33
CA SER A 38 -8.37 1.93 5.04
C SER A 38 -7.25 1.74 4.02
N THR A 39 -6.15 2.47 4.17
CA THR A 39 -4.96 2.40 3.31
C THR A 39 -3.96 1.34 3.77
N MET A 40 -3.94 0.99 5.05
CA MET A 40 -3.05 -0.06 5.59
C MET A 40 -3.29 -1.45 4.98
N LEU A 41 -4.45 -1.68 4.38
CA LEU A 41 -4.72 -2.90 3.59
C LEU A 41 -3.75 -3.07 2.41
N TYR A 42 -3.09 -2.00 1.96
CA TYR A 42 -2.11 -2.03 0.87
C TYR A 42 -0.67 -2.28 1.33
N THR A 43 -0.42 -2.29 2.63
CA THR A 43 0.94 -2.24 3.19
C THR A 43 1.25 -3.39 4.12
N MET A 44 0.53 -4.50 4.03
CA MET A 44 0.82 -5.66 4.88
C MET A 44 2.17 -6.25 4.44
N PRO A 45 3.24 -6.10 5.24
CA PRO A 45 4.54 -6.64 4.88
C PRO A 45 4.45 -8.17 4.94
N LEU A 46 5.13 -8.83 4.01
CA LEU A 46 5.37 -10.26 4.13
C LEU A 46 6.50 -10.48 5.15
N PRO A 47 6.60 -11.67 5.77
CA PRO A 47 7.68 -11.96 6.73
C PRO A 47 9.08 -11.64 6.17
N GLU A 48 9.33 -11.95 4.90
CA GLU A 48 10.60 -11.66 4.22
C GLU A 48 10.90 -10.16 4.09
N ASP A 49 9.88 -9.30 3.98
CA ASP A 49 10.06 -7.85 3.93
C ASP A 49 10.54 -7.31 5.29
N VAL A 50 10.08 -7.95 6.38
CA VAL A 50 10.48 -7.61 7.75
C VAL A 50 11.92 -8.05 8.00
N ASP A 51 12.26 -9.28 7.63
CA ASP A 51 13.61 -9.83 7.81
C ASP A 51 14.64 -8.99 7.03
N ALA A 52 14.36 -8.66 5.76
CA ALA A 52 15.24 -7.82 4.96
C ALA A 52 15.43 -6.41 5.54
N ALA A 53 14.38 -5.83 6.12
CA ALA A 53 14.46 -4.52 6.77
C ALA A 53 15.32 -4.57 8.06
N LEU A 54 15.21 -5.65 8.84
CA LEU A 54 16.04 -5.86 10.03
C LEU A 54 17.51 -6.03 9.66
N ASP A 55 17.81 -6.84 8.65
CA ASP A 55 19.19 -7.06 8.17
C ASP A 55 19.84 -5.77 7.64
N ALA A 56 19.08 -4.88 7.01
CA ALA A 56 19.58 -3.61 6.50
C ALA A 56 19.77 -2.52 7.58
N THR A 57 19.32 -2.77 8.82
CA THR A 57 19.36 -1.80 9.92
C THR A 57 20.64 -1.95 10.78
N TRP A 58 21.38 -3.04 10.63
CA TRP A 58 22.60 -3.37 11.39
C TRP A 58 23.82 -3.53 10.48
#